data_AF-A0A966MZB1-F1
#
_entry.id   AF-A0A966MZB1-F1
#
_cell.length_a   1.000
_cell.length_b   1.000
_cell.length_c   1.000
_cell.angle_alpha   90.00
_cell.angle_beta   90.00
_cell.angle_gamma   90.00
#
_symmetry.space_group_name_H-M   'P 1'
#
loop_
_entity.id
_entity.type
_entity.pdbx_description
1 polymer ?
#
loop_
_entity_poly.entity_id
_entity_poly.type
_entity_poly.pdbx_seq_one_letter_code
_entity_poly.pdbx_strand_id
1 'polypeptide(L)' 'MTTPAITVEGLWKSFRLYHERNRYLKAAMLRGRRARYEEFWALEDVAFDVPHGETVGIIGSNGSGKTTLLKCLTGIYS' A
#
# COMPACT_ATOMS: atom_id res chain seq x y z
N MET A 1 -10.05 -11.30 -28.80
CA MET A 1 -9.46 -10.31 -27.88
C MET A 1 -8.23 -10.96 -27.27
N THR A 2 -7.08 -10.30 -27.34
CA THR A 2 -5.82 -10.82 -26.78
C THR A 2 -5.81 -10.69 -25.27
N THR A 3 -5.36 -11.72 -24.57
CA THR A 3 -5.14 -11.67 -23.11
C THR A 3 -4.12 -10.59 -22.77
N PRO A 4 -4.39 -9.69 -21.82
CA PRO A 4 -3.41 -8.70 -21.36
C PRO A 4 -2.22 -9.39 -20.67
N ALA A 5 -1.06 -8.72 -20.68
CA ALA A 5 0.16 -9.21 -20.02
C ALA A 5 0.09 -9.05 -18.50
N ILE A 6 -0.58 -7.99 -18.03
CA ILE A 6 -0.84 -7.71 -16.62
C ILE A 6 -2.30 -7.28 -16.50
N THR A 7 -3.02 -7.86 -15.55
CA THR A 7 -4.36 -7.43 -15.15
C THR A 7 -4.36 -7.16 -13.66
N VAL A 8 -4.86 -5.98 -13.28
CA VAL A 8 -5.09 -5.58 -11.90
C VAL A 8 -6.57 -5.34 -11.73
N GLU A 9 -7.19 -6.07 -10.81
CA GLU A 9 -8.62 -5.97 -10.51
C GLU A 9 -8.80 -5.61 -9.04
N GLY A 10 -9.21 -4.37 -8.76
CA GLY A 10 -9.54 -3.90 -7.42
C GLY A 10 -8.40 -4.07 -6.42
N LEU A 11 -7.20 -3.58 -6.72
CA LEU A 11 -6.05 -3.68 -5.82
C LEU A 11 -6.14 -2.65 -4.70
N TRP A 12 -6.17 -3.16 -3.46
CA TRP A 12 -6.15 -2.39 -2.23
C TRP A 12 -4.87 -2.65 -1.44
N LYS A 13 -4.28 -1.59 -0.86
CA LYS A 13 -3.14 -1.74 0.05
C LYS A 13 -3.15 -0.66 1.14
N SER A 14 -3.27 -1.09 2.40
CA SER A 14 -3.08 -0.23 3.57
C SER A 14 -1.79 -0.57 4.34
N PHE A 15 -1.32 0.41 5.10
CA PHE A 15 -0.23 0.29 6.07
C PHE A 15 -0.68 0.82 7.42
N ARG A 16 -0.19 0.22 8.51
CA ARG A 16 -0.40 0.74 9.87
C ARG A 16 0.73 1.70 10.21
N LEU A 17 0.40 2.98 10.36
CA LEU A 17 1.33 4.00 10.82
C LEU A 17 1.29 4.07 12.34
N TYR A 18 2.42 3.76 12.98
CA TYR A 18 2.58 3.88 14.42
C TYR A 18 3.22 5.23 14.74
N HIS A 19 2.52 6.06 15.50
CA HIS A 19 3.12 7.28 16.05
C HIS A 19 3.86 6.94 17.35
N GLU A 20 5.19 6.96 17.31
CA GLU A 20 5.98 6.91 18.54
C GLU A 20 5.98 8.28 19.23
N ARG A 21 5.23 8.38 20.32
CA ARG A 21 5.42 9.42 21.34
C ARG A 21 5.71 8.72 22.68
N ASN A 22 7.00 8.53 22.98
CA ASN A 22 7.56 8.25 24.30
C ASN A 22 6.82 7.19 25.16
N ARG A 23 7.06 5.90 24.87
CA ARG A 23 6.35 4.77 25.47
C ARG A 23 6.96 4.18 26.75
N TYR A 24 8.21 4.44 27.10
CA TYR A 24 8.85 3.65 28.17
C TYR A 24 8.20 3.82 29.57
N LEU A 25 7.93 5.04 30.02
CA LEU A 25 7.31 5.24 31.35
C LEU A 25 5.79 5.00 31.37
N LYS A 26 5.07 5.33 30.29
CA LYS A 26 3.59 5.23 30.28
C LYS A 26 3.08 3.82 29.95
N ALA A 27 3.83 3.01 29.21
CA ALA A 27 3.41 1.65 28.84
C ALA A 27 3.42 0.65 30.00
N ALA A 28 4.30 0.84 30.99
CA ALA A 28 4.31 0.01 32.20
C ALA A 28 3.05 0.22 33.07
N MET A 29 2.49 1.44 33.05
CA MET A 29 1.33 1.81 33.89
C MET A 29 -0.02 1.54 33.22
N LEU A 30 -0.08 1.48 31.88
CA LEU A 30 -1.33 1.30 31.12
C LEU A 30 -1.37 -0.08 30.44
N ARG A 31 -1.51 -1.14 31.24
CA ARG A 31 -1.71 -2.55 30.80
C ARG A 31 -3.03 -2.81 30.03
N GLY A 32 -3.53 -1.87 29.24
CA GLY A 32 -4.84 -2.02 28.59
C GLY A 32 -5.16 -1.12 27.39
N ARG A 33 -4.31 -0.16 26.99
CA ARG A 33 -4.59 0.65 25.79
C ARG A 33 -3.85 0.06 24.60
N ARG A 34 -4.61 -0.57 23.68
CA ARG A 34 -4.17 -0.96 22.32
C ARG A 34 -3.29 0.15 21.74
N ALA A 35 -2.11 -0.20 21.24
CA ALA A 35 -1.25 0.73 20.53
C ALA A 35 -2.09 1.42 19.44
N ARG A 36 -2.24 2.74 19.55
CA ARG A 36 -3.03 3.53 18.60
C ARG A 36 -2.22 3.62 17.32
N TYR A 37 -2.64 2.91 16.29
CA TYR A 37 -2.13 3.06 14.93
C TYR A 37 -3.16 3.81 14.10
N GLU A 38 -2.69 4.51 13.08
CA GLU A 38 -3.53 5.03 12.01
C GLU A 38 -3.41 4.07 10.81
N GLU A 39 -4.52 3.83 10.13
CA GLU A 39 -4.52 3.09 8.87
C GLU A 39 -4.33 4.08 7.72
N PHE A 40 -3.26 3.89 6.96
CA PHE A 40 -2.95 4.68 5.78
C PHE A 40 -3.16 3.83 4.53
N TRP A 41 -4.11 4.23 3.70
CA TRP A 41 -4.35 3.61 2.41
C TRP A 41 -3.37 4.15 1.37
N ALA A 42 -2.50 3.27 0.88
CA ALA A 42 -1.53 3.60 -0.17
C ALA A 42 -2.07 3.31 -1.57
N LEU A 43 -2.99 2.35 -1.71
CA LEU A 43 -3.71 2.03 -2.94
C LEU A 43 -5.16 1.73 -2.56
N GLU A 44 -6.09 2.32 -3.30
CA GLU A 44 -7.53 2.18 -3.09
C GLU A 44 -8.17 1.85 -4.44
N ASP A 45 -8.73 0.66 -4.55
CA ASP A 45 -9.47 0.16 -5.71
C ASP A 45 -8.79 0.36 -7.08
N VAL A 46 -7.49 0.06 -7.15
CA VAL A 46 -6.74 0.25 -8.41
C VAL A 46 -7.09 -0.87 -9.40
N ALA A 47 -7.57 -0.51 -10.58
CA ALA A 47 -7.89 -1.46 -11.65
C ALA A 47 -7.39 -0.98 -13.01
N PHE A 48 -6.64 -1.82 -13.73
CA PHE A 48 -6.16 -1.56 -15.09
C PHE A 48 -5.59 -2.83 -15.74
N ASP A 49 -5.52 -2.80 -17.07
CA ASP A 49 -4.86 -3.82 -17.88
C ASP A 49 -3.64 -3.23 -18.61
N VAL A 50 -2.61 -4.05 -18.78
CA VAL A 50 -1.44 -3.74 -19.62
C VAL A 50 -1.35 -4.78 -20.74
N PRO A 51 -1.60 -4.38 -22.00
CA PRO A 51 -1.42 -5.24 -23.17
C PRO A 51 0.03 -5.70 -23.38
N HIS A 52 0.21 -6.78 -24.15
CA HIS A 52 1.54 -7.23 -24.55
C HIS A 52 2.23 -6.21 -25.45
N GLY A 53 3.51 -5.97 -25.20
CA GLY A 53 4.35 -5.08 -26.02
C GLY A 53 4.19 -3.59 -25.69
N GLU A 54 3.36 -3.23 -24.71
CA GLU A 54 3.20 -1.83 -24.28
C GLU A 54 4.17 -1.43 -23.18
N THR A 55 4.60 -0.17 -23.22
CA THR A 55 5.34 0.48 -22.13
C THR A 55 4.41 1.44 -21.41
N VAL A 56 4.21 1.22 -20.11
CA VAL A 56 3.32 2.04 -19.28
C VAL A 56 4.13 2.86 -18.28
N GLY A 57 3.86 4.16 -18.23
CA GLY A 57 4.44 5.08 -17.24
C GLY A 57 3.49 5.32 -16.06
N ILE A 58 3.99 5.19 -14.83
CA ILE A 58 3.22 5.50 -13.61
C ILE A 58 3.66 6.89 -13.10
N ILE A 59 2.73 7.84 -13.09
CA ILE A 59 2.97 9.24 -12.67
C ILE A 59 2.11 9.63 -11.48
N GLY A 60 2.58 10.60 -10.68
CA GLY A 60 1.88 11.08 -9.49
C GLY A 60 2.83 11.74 -8.49
N SER A 61 2.30 12.47 -7.51
CA SER A 61 3.07 13.16 -6.48
C SER A 61 3.85 12.21 -5.56
N ASN A 62 4.84 12.73 -4.82
CA ASN A 62 5.52 11.94 -3.80
C ASN A 62 4.52 11.48 -2.73
N GLY A 63 4.58 10.20 -2.36
CA GLY A 63 3.63 9.57 -1.43
C GLY A 63 2.36 9.01 -2.07
N SER A 64 2.13 9.19 -3.38
CA SER A 64 0.91 8.72 -4.07
C SER A 64 0.79 7.20 -4.28
N GLY A 65 1.66 6.38 -3.67
CA GLY A 65 1.56 4.91 -3.79
C GLY A 65 2.27 4.26 -5.00
N LYS A 66 2.96 5.00 -5.88
CA LYS A 66 3.60 4.42 -7.09
C LYS A 66 4.55 3.24 -6.81
N THR A 67 5.47 3.40 -5.86
CA THR A 67 6.39 2.33 -5.46
C THR A 67 5.63 1.18 -4.79
N THR A 68 4.55 1.47 -4.06
CA THR A 68 3.68 0.45 -3.48
C THR A 68 3.00 -0.37 -4.57
N LEU A 69 2.45 0.28 -5.60
CA LEU A 69 1.84 -0.38 -6.76
C LEU A 69 2.83 -1.30 -7.44
N LEU A 70 4.03 -0.81 -7.77
CA LEU A 70 5.07 -1.63 -8.40
C LEU A 70 5.45 -2.85 -7.54
N LYS A 71 5.56 -2.69 -6.21
CA LYS A 71 5.84 -3.80 -5.30
C LYS A 71 4.70 -4.82 -5.20
N CYS A 72 3.45 -4.38 -5.35
CA CYS A 72 2.31 -5.29 -5.46
C CYS A 72 2.36 -6.08 -6.78
N LEU A 73 2.61 -5.40 -7.90
CA LEU A 73 2.71 -6.03 -9.22
C LEU A 73 3.85 -7.07 -9.31
N THR A 74 4.97 -6.81 -8.64
CA THR A 74 6.11 -7.75 -8.61
C THR A 74 5.97 -8.87 -7.57
N GLY A 75 4.87 -8.90 -6.80
CA GLY A 75 4.65 -9.92 -5.76
C GLY A 75 5.51 -9.73 -4.50
N ILE A 76 6.10 -8.56 -4.26
CA ILE A 76 6.84 -8.28 -3.02
C ILE A 76 5.88 -8.15 -1.82
N TYR A 77 4.65 -7.69 -2.08
CA TYR A 77 3.62 -7.46 -1.07
C TYR A 77 2.43 -8.41 -1.15
N SER A 78 2.55 -9.52 -1.90
CA SER A 78 1.56 -10.61 -1.97
C SER A 78 1.37 -11.30 -0.62
#